data_AF-A0A2N0QPC4-F1
#
_entry.id   AF-A0A2N0QPC4-F1
#
_cell.length_a   1.000
_cell.length_b   1.000
_cell.length_c   1.000
_cell.angle_alpha   90.00
_cell.angle_beta   90.00
_cell.angle_gamma   90.00
#
_symmetry.space_group_name_H-M   'P 1'
#
loop_
_entity.id
_entity.type
_entity.pdbx_description
1 polymer ?
#
loop_
_entity_poly.entity_id
_entity_poly.type
_entity_poly.pdbx_seq_one_letter_code
_entity_poly.pdbx_strand_id
1 'polypeptide(L)'
;MTLDSCAMSIFEMLRLEVCNTKSRLKILLDDEIVQLVHSYDPQNFGNFTEIASGGSALVYNVYWKSTSRFAIKKYKSFNKEAIINEIYLTGMVNPHQNIIQFYGVTKLK
;
A
#
# COMPACT_ATOMS: atom_id res chain seq x y z
N MET A 1 -42.05 -8.62 15.14
CA MET A 1 -41.02 -9.31 14.35
C MET A 1 -40.39 -8.25 13.46
N THR A 2 -39.56 -7.40 14.06
CA THR A 2 -38.84 -6.33 13.38
C THR A 2 -37.47 -6.90 13.04
N LEU A 3 -37.20 -7.02 11.75
CA LEU A 3 -35.84 -7.18 11.24
C LEU A 3 -35.11 -5.88 11.58
N ASP A 4 -34.39 -5.86 12.69
CA ASP A 4 -33.53 -4.73 13.05
C ASP A 4 -32.53 -4.51 11.92
N SER A 5 -32.55 -3.32 11.35
CA SER A 5 -31.69 -2.86 10.28
C SER A 5 -30.25 -2.59 10.74
N CYS A 6 -29.74 -3.36 11.70
CA CYS A 6 -28.40 -3.23 12.27
C CYS A 6 -27.44 -4.29 11.71
N ALA A 7 -27.58 -4.61 10.42
CA ALA A 7 -26.76 -5.63 9.75
C ALA A 7 -25.72 -5.07 8.76
N MET A 8 -25.54 -3.75 8.66
CA MET A 8 -24.68 -3.17 7.60
C MET A 8 -23.73 -2.04 8.06
N SER A 9 -23.18 -2.13 9.27
CA SER A 9 -22.01 -1.33 9.64
C SER A 9 -21.04 -2.09 10.55
N ILE A 10 -20.83 -3.37 10.25
CA ILE A 10 -19.66 -4.15 10.70
C ILE A 10 -18.76 -4.33 9.48
N PHE A 11 -18.41 -3.22 8.81
CA PHE A 11 -17.32 -3.25 7.84
C PHE A 11 -16.06 -3.16 8.67
N GLU A 12 -15.42 -4.31 8.89
CA GLU A 12 -14.01 -4.49 9.16
C GLU A 12 -13.19 -3.24 8.80
N MET A 13 -12.78 -2.49 9.82
CA MET A 13 -12.26 -1.14 9.59
C MET A 13 -10.75 -1.19 9.42
N LEU A 14 -10.30 -1.49 8.19
CA LEU A 14 -8.89 -1.44 7.85
C LEU A 14 -8.34 -0.02 8.02
N ARG A 15 -7.31 0.12 8.85
CA ARG A 15 -6.68 1.41 9.18
C ARG A 15 -5.18 1.34 9.03
N LEU A 16 -4.59 2.45 8.60
CA LEU A 16 -3.15 2.61 8.50
C LEU A 16 -2.66 3.51 9.64
N GLU A 17 -1.71 3.01 10.41
CA GLU A 17 -1.04 3.77 11.47
C GLU A 17 0.45 3.90 11.22
N VAL A 18 1.00 5.07 11.54
CA VAL A 18 2.43 5.35 11.45
C VAL A 18 3.12 4.83 12.71
N CYS A 19 4.18 4.04 12.56
CA CYS A 19 5.01 3.65 13.69
C CYS A 19 5.91 4.83 14.14
N ASN A 20 6.19 4.89 15.44
CA ASN A 20 7.17 5.84 15.99
C ASN A 20 8.60 5.62 15.43
N THR A 21 8.89 4.42 14.93
CA THR A 21 10.12 4.12 14.19
C THR A 21 9.94 4.49 12.71
N LYS A 22 10.82 5.36 12.19
CA LYS A 22 10.72 6.06 10.89
C LYS A 22 10.61 5.17 9.63
N SER A 23 10.58 3.84 9.74
CA SER A 23 10.74 2.91 8.62
C SER A 23 9.62 1.86 8.47
N ARG A 24 8.57 1.90 9.30
CA ARG A 24 7.44 0.95 9.20
C ARG A 24 6.09 1.63 9.42
N LEU A 25 5.05 1.05 8.83
CA LEU A 25 3.64 1.36 9.04
C LEU A 25 2.91 0.09 9.48
N LYS A 26 1.79 0.25 10.19
CA LYS A 26 0.91 -0.84 10.59
C LYS A 26 -0.38 -0.76 9.79
N ILE A 27 -0.86 -1.89 9.31
CA ILE A 27 -2.25 -2.06 8.91
C ILE A 27 -2.96 -2.79 10.04
N LEU A 28 -4.06 -2.19 10.50
CA LEU A 28 -4.90 -2.71 11.55
C LEU A 28 -6.24 -3.14 10.96
N LEU A 29 -6.77 -4.25 11.44
CA LEU A 29 -8.12 -4.74 11.19
C LEU A 29 -8.78 -4.87 12.57
N ASP A 30 -9.86 -4.11 12.80
CA ASP A 30 -10.56 -4.08 14.09
C ASP A 30 -9.61 -3.89 15.30
N ASP A 31 -8.71 -2.91 15.16
CA ASP A 31 -7.66 -2.53 16.10
C ASP A 31 -6.55 -3.58 16.35
N GLU A 32 -6.57 -4.71 15.64
CA GLU A 32 -5.48 -5.70 15.65
C GLU A 32 -4.49 -5.47 14.50
N ILE A 33 -3.18 -5.56 14.78
CA ILE A 33 -2.15 -5.41 13.74
C ILE A 33 -2.12 -6.66 12.87
N VAL A 34 -2.57 -6.54 11.62
CA VAL A 34 -2.59 -7.65 10.64
C VAL A 34 -1.39 -7.62 9.69
N GLN A 35 -0.77 -6.46 9.49
CA GLN A 35 0.38 -6.34 8.59
C GLN A 35 1.34 -5.23 9.01
N LEU A 36 2.65 -5.48 8.83
CA LEU A 36 3.69 -4.46 8.90
C LEU A 36 4.19 -4.15 7.49
N VAL A 37 4.18 -2.86 7.15
CA VAL A 37 4.58 -2.37 5.83
C VAL A 37 5.85 -1.54 5.96
N HIS A 38 6.84 -1.80 5.10
CA HIS A 38 8.04 -0.97 5.06
C HIS A 38 7.74 0.40 4.47
N SER A 39 8.31 1.44 5.10
CA SER A 39 8.32 2.81 4.57
C SER A 39 9.74 3.15 4.16
N TYR A 40 9.92 3.48 2.89
CA TYR A 40 11.22 3.81 2.31
C TYR A 40 11.34 5.31 2.10
N ASP A 41 12.51 5.87 2.42
CA ASP A 41 12.83 7.26 2.09
C ASP A 41 12.89 7.43 0.56
N PRO A 42 12.09 8.35 -0.02
CA PRO A 42 12.05 8.60 -1.46
C PRO A 42 13.42 8.92 -2.08
N GLN A 43 14.37 9.46 -1.30
CA GLN A 43 15.73 9.76 -1.76
C GLN A 43 16.54 8.53 -2.14
N ASN A 44 16.14 7.33 -1.70
CA ASN A 44 16.81 6.09 -2.10
C ASN A 44 16.43 5.63 -3.51
N PHE A 45 15.45 6.28 -4.15
CA PHE A 45 15.01 5.93 -5.50
C PHE A 45 15.51 6.97 -6.50
N GLY A 46 16.08 6.51 -7.60
CA GLY A 46 16.55 7.32 -8.71
C GLY A 46 15.99 6.85 -10.04
N ASN A 47 16.24 7.64 -11.09
CA ASN A 47 15.89 7.32 -12.49
C ASN A 47 14.41 6.96 -12.67
N PHE A 48 13.51 7.88 -12.35
CA PHE A 48 12.07 7.70 -12.55
C PHE A 48 11.75 7.78 -14.04
N THR A 49 11.34 6.65 -14.62
CA THR A 49 10.84 6.59 -16.00
C THR A 49 9.41 6.08 -15.96
N GLU A 50 8.44 6.87 -16.42
CA GLU A 50 7.06 6.40 -16.55
C GLU A 50 7.00 5.26 -17.56
N ILE A 51 6.41 4.14 -17.16
CA ILE A 51 6.24 2.95 -18.01
C ILE A 51 4.77 2.63 -18.30
N ALA A 52 3.85 3.19 -17.52
CA ALA A 52 2.42 3.07 -17.75
C ALA A 52 1.63 4.21 -17.10
N SER A 53 0.51 4.55 -17.72
CA SER A 53 -0.46 5.54 -17.23
C SER A 53 -1.87 4.98 -17.38
N GLY A 54 -2.57 4.83 -16.27
CA GLY A 54 -3.97 4.41 -16.22
C GLY A 54 -4.87 5.49 -15.62
N GLY A 55 -6.18 5.25 -15.57
CA GLY A 55 -7.12 6.22 -14.99
C GLY A 55 -6.85 6.52 -13.51
N SER A 56 -6.41 5.53 -12.73
CA SER A 56 -6.20 5.64 -11.28
C SER A 56 -4.76 5.98 -10.87
N ALA A 57 -3.76 5.62 -11.68
CA ALA A 57 -2.35 5.70 -11.28
C ALA A 57 -1.39 5.87 -12.46
N LEU A 58 -0.19 6.35 -12.14
CA LEU A 58 1.01 6.31 -12.96
C LEU A 58 1.93 5.22 -12.41
N VAL A 59 2.67 4.53 -13.27
CA VAL A 59 3.66 3.53 -12.86
C VAL A 59 5.02 3.94 -13.39
N TYR A 60 5.98 4.01 -12.49
CA TYR A 60 7.37 4.37 -12.79
C TYR A 60 8.28 3.17 -12.59
N ASN A 61 9.17 2.92 -13.55
CA ASN A 61 10.39 2.15 -13.31
C ASN A 61 11.38 3.03 -12.54
N VAL A 62 12.00 2.50 -11.50
CA VAL A 62 12.99 3.19 -10.67
C VAL A 62 14.16 2.28 -10.32
N TYR A 63 15.29 2.87 -9.97
CA TYR A 63 16.39 2.15 -9.33
C TYR A 63 16.42 2.47 -7.83
N TRP A 64 16.40 1.45 -6.99
CA TRP A 64 16.66 1.58 -5.56
C TRP A 64 18.15 1.44 -5.29
N LYS A 65 18.75 2.45 -4.63
CA LYS A 65 20.18 2.52 -4.30
C LYS A 65 21.12 2.17 -5.48
N SER A 66 20.68 2.48 -6.70
CA SER A 66 21.40 2.21 -7.97
C SER A 66 21.71 0.73 -8.26
N THR A 67 21.09 -0.22 -7.56
CA THR A 67 21.38 -1.66 -7.75
C THR A 67 20.19 -2.43 -8.30
N SER A 68 19.00 -2.23 -7.72
CA SER A 68 17.83 -3.05 -7.99
C SER A 68 16.72 -2.22 -8.63
N ARG A 69 16.04 -2.78 -9.63
CA ARG A 69 14.91 -2.12 -10.29
C ARG A 69 13.61 -2.45 -9.59
N PHE A 70 12.77 -1.44 -9.43
CA PHE A 70 11.43 -1.57 -8.85
C PHE A 70 10.41 -0.81 -9.69
N ALA A 71 9.15 -1.18 -9.54
CA ALA A 71 8.02 -0.41 -10.03
C ALA A 71 7.39 0.39 -8.87
N ILE A 72 7.20 1.69 -9.06
CA ILE A 72 6.43 2.53 -8.13
C ILE A 72 5.12 2.92 -8.79
N LYS A 73 4.00 2.49 -8.20
CA LYS A 73 2.65 2.95 -8.55
C LYS A 73 2.32 4.23 -7.77
N LYS A 74 2.20 5.36 -8.46
CA LYS A 74 1.77 6.65 -7.91
C LYS A 74 0.29 6.86 -8.21
N TYR A 75 -0.54 6.94 -7.18
CA TYR A 75 -1.96 7.24 -7.32
C TYR A 75 -2.16 8.68 -7.81
N LYS A 76 -3.04 8.86 -8.82
CA LYS A 76 -3.38 10.17 -9.37
C LYS A 76 -4.31 10.95 -8.44
N SER A 77 -5.19 10.25 -7.73
CA SER A 77 -6.07 10.78 -6.69
C SER A 77 -5.86 10.02 -5.38
N PHE A 78 -5.98 10.74 -4.26
CA PHE A 78 -5.84 10.13 -2.94
C PHE A 78 -7.20 9.61 -2.47
N ASN A 79 -7.37 8.28 -2.45
CA ASN A 79 -8.47 7.59 -1.78
C ASN A 79 -7.84 6.64 -0.75
N LYS A 80 -7.95 6.99 0.53
CA LYS A 80 -7.21 6.32 1.61
C LYS A 80 -7.63 4.86 1.74
N GLU A 81 -8.94 4.60 1.71
CA GLU A 81 -9.52 3.28 1.89
C GLU A 81 -9.12 2.34 0.75
N ALA A 82 -9.20 2.81 -0.49
CA ALA A 82 -8.78 2.04 -1.66
C ALA A 82 -7.29 1.71 -1.63
N ILE A 83 -6.45 2.67 -1.24
CA ILE A 83 -5.00 2.47 -1.12
C ILE A 83 -4.67 1.46 -0.02
N ILE A 84 -5.31 1.57 1.15
CA ILE A 84 -5.10 0.64 2.28
C ILE A 84 -5.53 -0.77 1.89
N ASN A 85 -6.70 -0.91 1.25
CA ASN A 85 -7.20 -2.21 0.79
C ASN A 85 -6.26 -2.85 -0.24
N GLU A 86 -5.73 -2.08 -1.19
CA GLU A 86 -4.77 -2.63 -2.17
C GLU A 86 -3.47 -3.10 -1.50
N ILE A 87 -2.94 -2.33 -0.53
CA ILE A 87 -1.74 -2.71 0.22
C ILE A 87 -1.99 -3.97 1.06
N TYR A 88 -3.15 -4.05 1.72
CA TYR A 88 -3.53 -5.21 2.53
C TYR A 88 -3.63 -6.48 1.68
N LEU A 89 -4.42 -6.43 0.60
CA LEU A 89 -4.64 -7.58 -0.29
C LEU A 89 -3.33 -8.06 -0.93
N THR A 90 -2.52 -7.13 -1.47
CA THR A 90 -1.22 -7.49 -2.07
C THR A 90 -0.22 -8.00 -1.04
N GLY A 91 -0.29 -7.48 0.19
CA GLY A 91 0.48 -7.96 1.33
C GLY A 91 0.18 -9.39 1.73
N MET A 92 -1.10 -9.76 1.79
CA MET A 92 -1.53 -11.12 2.17
C MET A 92 -1.05 -12.18 1.17
N VAL A 93 -1.05 -11.87 -0.13
CA VAL A 93 -0.70 -12.82 -1.20
C VAL A 93 0.77 -12.76 -1.62
N ASN A 94 1.53 -11.82 -1.05
CA ASN A 94 2.94 -11.56 -1.36
C ASN A 94 3.88 -12.79 -1.32
N PRO A 95 3.67 -13.83 -0.46
CA PRO A 95 4.55 -15.00 -0.44
C PRO A 95 4.57 -15.83 -1.74
N HIS A 96 3.62 -15.62 -2.66
CA HIS A 96 3.48 -16.45 -3.85
C HIS A 96 4.34 -15.95 -5.03
N GLN A 97 5.23 -16.81 -5.54
CA GLN A 97 6.22 -16.46 -6.59
C GLN A 97 5.63 -15.97 -7.93
N ASN A 98 4.40 -16.37 -8.28
CA ASN A 98 3.74 -15.96 -9.52
C ASN A 98 2.78 -14.76 -9.34
N ILE A 99 2.75 -14.16 -8.15
CA ILE A 99 1.98 -12.94 -7.87
C ILE A 99 2.97 -11.79 -7.70
N ILE A 100 2.58 -10.59 -8.14
CA ILE A 100 3.43 -9.41 -7.97
C ILE A 100 3.75 -9.19 -6.49
N GLN A 101 5.03 -9.02 -6.18
CA GLN A 101 5.48 -8.81 -4.80
C GLN A 101 5.36 -7.35 -4.40
N PHE A 102 4.76 -7.12 -3.23
CA PHE A 102 4.67 -5.80 -2.62
C PHE A 102 5.76 -5.63 -1.57
N TYR A 103 6.67 -4.66 -1.78
CA TYR A 103 7.81 -4.45 -0.88
C TYR A 103 7.56 -3.38 0.18
N GLY A 104 6.70 -2.40 -0.09
CA GLY A 104 6.40 -1.33 0.83
C GLY A 104 5.94 -0.05 0.14
N VAL A 105 5.92 1.04 0.90
CA VAL A 105 5.48 2.36 0.44
C VAL A 105 6.58 3.39 0.52
N THR A 106 6.42 4.47 -0.22
CA THR A 106 7.25 5.67 -0.10
C THR A 106 6.40 6.91 -0.36
N LYS A 107 6.82 8.04 0.21
CA LYS A 107 6.17 9.33 0.00
C LYS A 107 6.90 10.08 -1.12
N LEU A 108 6.38 9.99 -2.34
CA LEU A 108 6.87 10.82 -3.44
C LEU A 108 6.44 12.28 -3.25
N LYS A 109 7.32 13.22 -3.62
CA LYS A 109 6.98 14.64 -3.68
C LYS A 109 6.15 14.96 -4.93
#